data_AF-A0A067NB19-F1
#
_entry.id   AF-A0A067NB19-F1
#
_cell.length_a   1.000
_cell.length_b   1.000
_cell.length_c   1.000
_cell.angle_alpha   90.00
_cell.angle_beta   90.00
_cell.angle_gamma   90.00
#
_symmetry.space_group_name_H-M   'P 1'
#
loop_
_entity.id
_entity.type
_entity.pdbx_description
1 polymer ?
#
loop_
_entity_poly.entity_id
_entity_poly.type
_entity_poly.pdbx_seq_one_letter_code
_entity_poly.pdbx_strand_id
1 'polypeptide(L)'
;MGLTSSSRRKTPEPFSVDKLTDDEIYALICARSKETAVGQLSGPFPGSSAWKIGPDAVAKFSWSATEAFMMTYVSAHTAIRIPKVLRAIPARAEDSYKDGTWIVMEHIDGEDLEVAWPTMSWWRRICVLWTARHYIRQLQRVPLLTRDVPGPFDAAGRPYLCRGTFFREDGAGPFQSYAEMAAWFDRRRFDCLAAYHNETGGEMTTCPKFDASHPLVLCHMDLHLRNFLVDKKGGLWLIDWANAGAYPAWLEYAQLAEWGDAAREDFRPPKLWIWFAPFMIGHYRRYKTMYLDKMRWAWCRPSCDFYDLDYFDKLGLEID
;
A
#
# COMPACT_ATOMS: atom_id res chain seq x y z
N MET A 1 -42.44 -22.99 -52.80
CA MET A 1 -41.79 -23.49 -51.57
C MET A 1 -40.57 -22.62 -51.30
N GLY A 2 -40.70 -21.66 -50.38
CA GLY A 2 -39.61 -20.75 -50.02
C GLY A 2 -38.72 -21.40 -48.97
N LEU A 3 -37.43 -21.49 -49.24
CA LEU A 3 -36.40 -21.87 -48.28
C LEU A 3 -35.85 -20.59 -47.65
N THR A 4 -36.27 -20.31 -46.42
CA THR A 4 -35.70 -19.25 -45.59
C THR A 4 -34.33 -19.70 -45.08
N SER A 5 -33.27 -19.03 -45.52
CA SER A 5 -31.93 -19.24 -44.95
C SER A 5 -31.89 -18.66 -43.54
N SER A 6 -31.84 -19.53 -42.54
CA SER A 6 -31.60 -19.17 -41.15
C SER A 6 -30.20 -18.57 -41.01
N SER A 7 -30.14 -17.24 -40.91
CA SER A 7 -28.96 -16.51 -40.47
C SER A 7 -28.72 -16.88 -39.01
N ARG A 8 -27.72 -17.76 -38.77
CA ARG A 8 -27.17 -17.96 -37.43
C ARG A 8 -26.62 -16.62 -36.96
N ARG A 9 -27.33 -15.97 -36.03
CA ARG A 9 -26.74 -14.90 -35.20
C ARG A 9 -25.48 -15.48 -34.56
N LYS A 10 -24.31 -15.02 -35.00
CA LYS A 10 -23.07 -15.19 -34.25
C LYS A 10 -23.33 -14.58 -32.87
N THR A 11 -23.35 -15.40 -31.84
CA THR A 11 -23.21 -14.91 -30.47
C THR A 11 -21.92 -14.09 -30.43
N PRO A 12 -21.94 -12.82 -30.00
CA PRO A 12 -20.73 -12.02 -29.90
C PRO A 12 -19.74 -12.78 -29.02
N GLU A 13 -18.48 -12.87 -29.47
CA GLU A 13 -17.43 -13.45 -28.64
C GLU A 13 -17.37 -12.71 -27.31
N PRO A 14 -17.17 -13.41 -26.18
CA PRO A 14 -17.06 -12.77 -24.88
C PRO A 14 -15.92 -11.75 -24.92
N PHE A 15 -16.20 -10.53 -24.43
CA PHE A 15 -15.22 -9.47 -24.32
C PHE A 15 -14.03 -9.96 -23.51
N SER A 16 -12.84 -9.91 -24.10
CA SER A 16 -11.59 -10.30 -23.46
C SER A 16 -10.58 -9.20 -23.70
N VAL A 17 -10.15 -8.55 -22.62
CA VAL A 17 -9.15 -7.47 -22.67
C VAL A 17 -7.81 -7.95 -23.25
N ASP A 18 -7.50 -9.23 -23.10
CA ASP A 18 -6.29 -9.84 -23.65
C ASP A 18 -6.22 -9.77 -25.18
N LYS A 19 -7.38 -9.64 -25.86
CA LYS A 19 -7.45 -9.52 -27.33
C LYS A 19 -7.33 -8.09 -27.84
N LEU A 20 -7.46 -7.09 -26.98
CA LEU A 20 -7.39 -5.68 -27.36
C LEU A 20 -5.94 -5.26 -27.62
N THR A 21 -5.73 -4.17 -28.32
CA THR A 21 -4.44 -3.47 -28.41
C THR A 21 -4.27 -2.48 -27.25
N ASP A 22 -3.05 -1.99 -27.01
CA ASP A 22 -2.83 -0.94 -26.01
C ASP A 22 -3.59 0.35 -26.35
N ASP A 23 -3.75 0.66 -27.65
CA ASP A 23 -4.55 1.80 -28.13
C ASP A 23 -6.04 1.64 -27.82
N GLU A 24 -6.60 0.45 -28.03
CA GLU A 24 -8.01 0.16 -27.72
C GLU A 24 -8.27 0.21 -26.21
N ILE A 25 -7.36 -0.33 -25.39
CA ILE A 25 -7.46 -0.23 -23.93
C ILE A 25 -7.37 1.23 -23.49
N TYR A 26 -6.45 1.99 -24.06
CA TYR A 26 -6.29 3.40 -23.74
C TYR A 26 -7.55 4.20 -24.11
N ALA A 27 -8.18 3.90 -25.25
CA ALA A 27 -9.45 4.50 -25.63
C ALA A 27 -10.56 4.21 -24.61
N LEU A 28 -10.63 2.98 -24.07
CA LEU A 28 -11.57 2.63 -22.98
C LEU A 28 -11.27 3.40 -21.70
N ILE A 29 -9.99 3.56 -21.36
CA ILE A 29 -9.55 4.36 -20.20
C ILE A 29 -9.94 5.83 -20.40
N CYS A 30 -9.77 6.41 -21.58
CA CYS A 30 -10.18 7.79 -21.87
C CYS A 30 -11.70 7.98 -21.81
N ALA A 31 -12.48 6.94 -22.13
CA ALA A 31 -13.93 6.95 -22.05
C ALA A 31 -14.49 6.78 -20.62
N ARG A 32 -13.62 6.67 -19.61
CA ARG A 32 -14.03 6.49 -18.21
C ARG A 32 -14.92 7.62 -17.71
N SER A 33 -15.89 7.25 -16.87
CA SER A 33 -16.81 8.18 -16.23
C SER A 33 -17.05 7.79 -14.76
N LYS A 34 -17.80 8.60 -14.02
CA LYS A 34 -18.16 8.30 -12.63
C LYS A 34 -18.93 6.99 -12.50
N GLU A 35 -19.75 6.64 -13.49
CA GLU A 35 -20.55 5.40 -13.53
C GLU A 35 -19.67 4.16 -13.68
N THR A 36 -18.48 4.31 -14.26
CA THR A 36 -17.52 3.22 -14.42
C THR A 36 -16.54 3.08 -13.25
N ALA A 37 -16.54 4.02 -12.30
CA ALA A 37 -15.65 3.98 -11.15
C ALA A 37 -16.00 2.79 -10.23
N VAL A 38 -14.98 2.17 -9.65
CA VAL A 38 -15.10 1.12 -8.64
C VAL A 38 -14.36 1.52 -7.37
N GLY A 39 -14.90 1.06 -6.23
CA GLY A 39 -14.45 1.48 -4.90
C GLY A 39 -14.98 2.87 -4.51
N GLN A 40 -14.62 3.32 -3.30
CA GLN A 40 -14.94 4.68 -2.88
C GLN A 40 -14.02 5.69 -3.58
N LEU A 41 -14.64 6.74 -4.14
CA LEU A 41 -13.93 7.94 -4.60
C LEU A 41 -13.50 8.75 -3.36
N SER A 42 -12.41 8.35 -2.69
CA SER A 42 -11.99 8.98 -1.44
C SER A 42 -11.10 10.21 -1.68
N GLY A 43 -11.65 11.41 -1.49
CA GLY A 43 -10.88 12.63 -1.19
C GLY A 43 -10.60 13.63 -2.35
N PRO A 44 -10.03 14.81 -2.04
CA PRO A 44 -9.77 15.89 -3.00
C PRO A 44 -8.54 15.66 -3.89
N PHE A 45 -7.79 14.58 -3.67
CA PHE A 45 -6.66 14.19 -4.50
C PHE A 45 -7.10 13.09 -5.48
N PRO A 46 -6.78 13.19 -6.78
CA PRO A 46 -7.17 12.23 -7.81
C PRO A 46 -6.46 10.85 -7.71
N GLY A 47 -5.86 10.53 -6.56
CA GLY A 47 -5.10 9.31 -6.32
C GLY A 47 -6.02 8.11 -6.09
N SER A 48 -6.03 7.21 -7.08
CA SER A 48 -6.54 5.83 -7.03
C SER A 48 -8.07 5.64 -6.97
N SER A 49 -8.76 6.08 -8.02
CA SER A 49 -9.96 5.33 -8.47
C SER A 49 -9.51 4.24 -9.44
N ALA A 50 -10.18 3.09 -9.42
CA ALA A 50 -10.12 2.15 -10.53
C ALA A 50 -11.41 2.29 -11.35
N TRP A 51 -11.35 2.00 -12.64
CA TRP A 51 -12.49 2.13 -13.54
C TRP A 51 -12.71 0.82 -14.30
N LYS A 52 -13.95 0.36 -14.37
CA LYS A 52 -14.34 -0.73 -15.25
C LYS A 52 -14.11 -0.31 -16.69
N ILE A 53 -13.28 -1.09 -17.39
CA ILE A 53 -13.08 -0.97 -18.84
C ILE A 53 -13.74 -2.13 -19.60
N GLY A 54 -14.39 -3.03 -18.86
CA GLY A 54 -15.14 -4.17 -19.38
C GLY A 54 -15.85 -4.94 -18.25
N PRO A 55 -16.55 -6.04 -18.57
CA PRO A 55 -17.23 -6.89 -17.58
C PRO A 55 -16.28 -7.46 -16.52
N ASP A 56 -15.10 -7.94 -16.96
CA ASP A 56 -14.17 -8.71 -16.13
C ASP A 56 -12.83 -7.97 -15.91
N ALA A 57 -12.76 -6.66 -16.21
CA ALA A 57 -11.52 -5.90 -16.11
C ALA A 57 -11.70 -4.47 -15.58
N VAL A 58 -10.75 -4.05 -14.77
CA VAL A 58 -10.61 -2.68 -14.28
C VAL A 58 -9.24 -2.12 -14.65
N ALA A 59 -9.19 -0.81 -14.90
CA ALA A 59 -7.96 -0.05 -15.04
C ALA A 59 -7.75 0.82 -13.81
N LYS A 60 -6.57 0.75 -13.19
CA LYS A 60 -6.13 1.62 -12.11
C LYS A 60 -4.95 2.45 -12.59
N PHE A 61 -4.95 3.72 -12.26
CA PHE A 61 -3.76 4.55 -12.43
C PHE A 61 -2.85 4.41 -11.20
N SER A 62 -1.56 4.15 -11.41
CA SER A 62 -0.58 4.05 -10.33
C SER A 62 0.64 4.91 -10.61
N TRP A 63 1.09 5.60 -9.56
CA TRP A 63 2.38 6.28 -9.50
C TRP A 63 3.52 5.36 -9.05
N SER A 64 3.18 4.14 -8.60
CA SER A 64 4.17 3.15 -8.21
C SER A 64 4.63 2.37 -9.43
N ALA A 65 5.91 2.51 -9.77
CA ALA A 65 6.55 1.74 -10.84
C ALA A 65 6.60 0.23 -10.54
N THR A 66 6.32 -0.18 -9.30
CA THR A 66 6.47 -1.57 -8.83
C THR A 66 5.14 -2.26 -8.53
N GLU A 67 4.01 -1.56 -8.50
CA GLU A 67 2.73 -2.17 -8.06
C GLU A 67 2.34 -3.39 -8.89
N ALA A 68 2.34 -3.28 -10.23
CA ALA A 68 2.02 -4.40 -11.11
C ALA A 68 2.98 -5.59 -10.91
N PHE A 69 4.27 -5.31 -10.73
CA PHE A 69 5.28 -6.33 -10.44
C PHE A 69 5.02 -7.00 -9.08
N MET A 70 4.73 -6.23 -8.02
CA MET A 70 4.42 -6.78 -6.70
C MET A 70 3.21 -7.69 -6.72
N MET A 71 2.14 -7.30 -7.43
CA MET A 71 0.96 -8.14 -7.61
C MET A 71 1.31 -9.49 -8.27
N THR A 72 2.05 -9.45 -9.39
CA THR A 72 2.47 -10.68 -10.09
C THR A 72 3.42 -11.51 -9.24
N TYR A 73 4.39 -10.89 -8.58
CA TYR A 73 5.40 -11.55 -7.76
C TYR A 73 4.76 -12.25 -6.56
N VAL A 74 3.87 -11.59 -5.83
CA VAL A 74 3.16 -12.17 -4.69
C VAL A 74 2.22 -13.29 -5.15
N SER A 75 1.49 -13.08 -6.25
CA SER A 75 0.59 -14.10 -6.81
C SER A 75 1.34 -15.38 -7.19
N ALA A 76 2.58 -15.26 -7.68
CA ALA A 76 3.41 -16.42 -8.04
C ALA A 76 3.95 -17.19 -6.81
N HIS A 77 4.11 -16.54 -5.65
CA HIS A 77 4.75 -17.12 -4.47
C HIS A 77 3.77 -17.44 -3.33
N THR A 78 2.49 -17.13 -3.49
CA THR A 78 1.49 -17.27 -2.41
C THR A 78 0.16 -17.78 -2.95
N ALA A 79 -0.70 -18.24 -2.04
CA ALA A 79 -2.11 -18.52 -2.29
C ALA A 79 -3.02 -17.34 -1.89
N ILE A 80 -2.46 -16.13 -1.76
CA ILE A 80 -3.24 -14.92 -1.49
C ILE A 80 -4.10 -14.65 -2.73
N ARG A 81 -5.37 -14.35 -2.52
CA ARG A 81 -6.25 -13.94 -3.61
C ARG A 81 -5.96 -12.47 -3.94
N ILE A 82 -5.38 -12.27 -5.11
CA ILE A 82 -4.96 -10.97 -5.64
C ILE A 82 -5.56 -10.86 -7.05
N PRO A 83 -6.12 -9.71 -7.45
CA PRO A 83 -6.58 -9.52 -8.82
C PRO A 83 -5.45 -9.83 -9.81
N LYS A 84 -5.72 -10.64 -10.82
CA LYS A 84 -4.72 -10.97 -11.83
C LYS A 84 -4.37 -9.71 -12.64
N VAL A 85 -3.09 -9.36 -12.72
CA VAL A 85 -2.62 -8.33 -13.66
C VAL A 85 -2.75 -8.87 -15.08
N LEU A 86 -3.53 -8.17 -15.91
CA LEU A 86 -3.75 -8.50 -17.32
C LEU A 86 -2.77 -7.72 -18.21
N ARG A 87 -2.55 -6.44 -17.90
CA ARG A 87 -1.59 -5.59 -18.62
C ARG A 87 -1.09 -4.45 -17.75
N ALA A 88 0.11 -3.96 -18.05
CA ALA A 88 0.65 -2.71 -17.51
C ALA A 88 1.06 -1.83 -18.70
N ILE A 89 0.49 -0.64 -18.80
CA ILE A 89 0.67 0.28 -19.94
C ILE A 89 1.17 1.62 -19.39
N PRO A 90 2.28 2.18 -19.91
CA PRO A 90 2.73 3.51 -19.53
C PRO A 90 1.64 4.56 -19.81
N ALA A 91 1.53 5.56 -18.94
CA ALA A 91 0.72 6.75 -19.21
C ALA A 91 1.21 7.46 -20.48
N ARG A 92 0.30 8.06 -21.27
CA ARG A 92 0.72 8.78 -22.48
C ARG A 92 1.09 10.22 -22.15
N ALA A 93 1.86 10.86 -23.02
CA ALA A 93 2.29 12.25 -22.83
C ALA A 93 1.12 13.26 -22.75
N GLU A 94 -0.05 12.87 -23.25
CA GLU A 94 -1.30 13.64 -23.22
C GLU A 94 -2.04 13.51 -21.87
N ASP A 95 -1.72 12.49 -21.07
CA ASP A 95 -2.17 12.43 -19.69
C ASP A 95 -1.47 13.54 -18.90
N SER A 96 -2.18 14.14 -17.94
CA SER A 96 -1.61 15.09 -16.97
C SER A 96 -0.52 14.48 -16.07
N TYR A 97 -0.16 13.21 -16.29
CA TYR A 97 0.59 12.35 -15.37
C TYR A 97 1.61 11.47 -16.10
N LYS A 98 2.59 12.11 -16.77
CA LYS A 98 3.54 11.49 -17.73
C LYS A 98 4.39 10.33 -17.21
N ASP A 99 4.52 10.18 -15.89
CA ASP A 99 5.40 9.19 -15.25
C ASP A 99 4.64 8.02 -14.59
N GLY A 100 3.30 7.97 -14.74
CA GLY A 100 2.50 6.89 -14.16
C GLY A 100 2.32 5.69 -15.08
N THR A 101 1.71 4.64 -14.52
CA THR A 101 1.36 3.40 -15.24
C THR A 101 -0.12 3.10 -15.04
N TRP A 102 -0.80 2.76 -16.12
CA TRP A 102 -2.11 2.13 -16.10
C TRP A 102 -1.97 0.63 -15.89
N ILE A 103 -2.49 0.15 -14.77
CA ILE A 103 -2.54 -1.28 -14.44
C ILE A 103 -3.93 -1.78 -14.76
N VAL A 104 -4.01 -2.65 -15.77
CA VAL A 104 -5.22 -3.34 -16.15
C VAL A 104 -5.22 -4.70 -15.48
N MET A 105 -6.26 -4.97 -14.69
CA MET A 105 -6.34 -6.16 -13.86
C MET A 105 -7.77 -6.73 -13.87
N GLU A 106 -7.89 -7.98 -13.42
CA GLU A 106 -9.16 -8.66 -13.21
C GLU A 106 -10.10 -7.82 -12.34
N HIS A 107 -11.35 -7.68 -12.79
CA HIS A 107 -12.40 -7.10 -11.97
C HIS A 107 -12.93 -8.15 -10.98
N ILE A 108 -12.77 -7.88 -9.69
CA ILE A 108 -13.35 -8.72 -8.64
C ILE A 108 -14.75 -8.20 -8.29
N ASP A 109 -15.77 -9.01 -8.57
CA ASP A 109 -17.15 -8.74 -8.17
C ASP A 109 -17.34 -9.02 -6.67
N GLY A 110 -17.03 -8.01 -5.87
CA GLY A 110 -17.10 -8.04 -4.42
C GLY A 110 -17.32 -6.65 -3.82
N GLU A 111 -17.65 -6.65 -2.53
CA GLU A 111 -17.82 -5.44 -1.73
C GLU A 111 -16.56 -5.21 -0.88
N ASP A 112 -16.12 -3.97 -0.74
CA ASP A 112 -15.03 -3.66 0.15
C ASP A 112 -15.40 -3.98 1.61
N LEU A 113 -14.39 -4.42 2.37
CA LEU A 113 -14.62 -4.91 3.71
C LEU A 113 -15.10 -3.79 4.63
N GLU A 114 -14.81 -2.51 4.34
CA GLU A 114 -15.29 -1.38 5.13
C GLU A 114 -16.82 -1.28 5.07
N VAL A 115 -17.40 -1.41 3.87
CA VAL A 115 -18.85 -1.44 3.66
C VAL A 115 -19.48 -2.74 4.17
N ALA A 116 -18.84 -3.89 3.95
CA ALA A 116 -19.40 -5.18 4.34
C ALA A 116 -19.30 -5.46 5.85
N TRP A 117 -18.31 -4.89 6.55
CA TRP A 117 -18.01 -5.22 7.95
C TRP A 117 -19.18 -5.03 8.93
N PRO A 118 -19.96 -3.91 8.89
CA PRO A 118 -21.06 -3.67 9.82
C PRO A 118 -22.16 -4.74 9.74
N THR A 119 -22.41 -5.30 8.56
CA THR A 119 -23.47 -6.29 8.31
C THR A 119 -22.99 -7.74 8.49
N MET A 120 -21.67 -7.97 8.54
CA MET A 120 -21.09 -9.30 8.79
C MET A 120 -21.42 -9.85 10.17
N SER A 121 -21.73 -11.15 10.22
CA SER A 121 -21.83 -11.89 11.47
C SER A 121 -20.50 -11.91 12.22
N TRP A 122 -20.56 -12.09 13.54
CA TRP A 122 -19.36 -12.18 14.37
C TRP A 122 -18.40 -13.30 13.92
N TRP A 123 -18.94 -14.48 13.58
CA TRP A 123 -18.15 -15.58 13.03
C TRP A 123 -17.45 -15.22 11.71
N ARG A 124 -18.13 -14.48 10.85
CA ARG A 124 -17.56 -14.04 9.56
C ARG A 124 -16.40 -13.06 9.77
N ARG A 125 -16.53 -12.11 10.70
CA ARG A 125 -15.45 -11.19 11.08
C ARG A 125 -14.23 -11.94 11.60
N ILE A 126 -14.43 -12.98 12.41
CA ILE A 126 -13.33 -13.85 12.85
C ILE A 126 -12.65 -14.54 11.67
N CYS A 127 -13.41 -15.16 10.76
CA CYS A 127 -12.84 -15.79 9.57
C CYS A 127 -12.00 -14.80 8.73
N VAL A 128 -12.45 -13.55 8.60
CA VAL A 128 -11.70 -12.49 7.93
C VAL A 128 -10.38 -12.19 8.64
N LEU A 129 -10.40 -12.01 9.96
CA LEU A 129 -9.18 -11.77 10.76
C LEU A 129 -8.17 -12.94 10.65
N TRP A 130 -8.65 -14.18 10.66
CA TRP A 130 -7.81 -15.36 10.44
C TRP A 130 -7.24 -15.42 9.02
N THR A 131 -8.04 -15.06 8.02
CA THR A 131 -7.59 -15.03 6.62
C THR A 131 -6.54 -13.93 6.42
N ALA A 132 -6.77 -12.72 6.96
CA ALA A 132 -5.80 -11.63 6.92
C ALA A 132 -4.48 -12.02 7.62
N ARG A 133 -4.54 -12.62 8.81
CA ARG A 133 -3.35 -13.20 9.46
C ARG A 133 -2.65 -14.20 8.56
N HIS A 134 -3.39 -15.11 7.94
CA HIS A 134 -2.83 -16.12 7.05
C HIS A 134 -2.13 -15.50 5.84
N TYR A 135 -2.71 -14.47 5.22
CA TYR A 135 -2.11 -13.71 4.12
C TYR A 135 -0.82 -13.02 4.54
N ILE A 136 -0.83 -12.32 5.68
CA ILE A 136 0.37 -11.65 6.21
C ILE A 136 1.50 -12.66 6.48
N ARG A 137 1.17 -13.85 7.00
CA ARG A 137 2.16 -14.92 7.22
C ARG A 137 2.67 -15.54 5.92
N GLN A 138 1.92 -15.48 4.82
CA GLN A 138 2.41 -15.87 3.51
C GLN A 138 3.34 -14.80 2.95
N LEU A 139 2.97 -13.52 3.03
CA LEU A 139 3.82 -12.39 2.63
C LEU A 139 5.17 -12.42 3.33
N GLN A 140 5.17 -12.62 4.66
CA GLN A 140 6.39 -12.70 5.46
C GLN A 140 7.33 -13.86 5.07
N ARG A 141 6.85 -14.83 4.29
CA ARG A 141 7.63 -15.98 3.79
C ARG A 141 7.98 -15.88 2.31
N VAL A 142 7.46 -14.88 1.59
CA VAL A 142 7.83 -14.65 0.19
C VAL A 142 9.34 -14.40 0.13
N PRO A 143 10.08 -15.08 -0.74
CA PRO A 143 11.51 -14.84 -0.89
C PRO A 143 11.75 -13.40 -1.32
N LEU A 144 12.70 -12.73 -0.69
CA LEU A 144 13.22 -11.44 -1.14
C LEU A 144 14.38 -11.69 -2.11
N LEU A 145 14.43 -10.91 -3.20
CA LEU A 145 15.53 -10.98 -4.17
C LEU A 145 16.86 -10.55 -3.51
N THR A 146 16.78 -9.54 -2.63
CA THR A 146 17.91 -9.06 -1.84
C THR A 146 17.46 -8.89 -0.39
N ARG A 147 18.14 -9.58 0.54
CA ARG A 147 17.73 -9.62 1.96
C ARG A 147 18.05 -8.35 2.76
N ASP A 148 18.97 -7.54 2.26
CA ASP A 148 19.47 -6.33 2.92
C ASP A 148 18.97 -5.04 2.24
N VAL A 149 18.19 -5.13 1.16
CA VAL A 149 17.68 -3.94 0.45
C VAL A 149 16.21 -3.75 0.80
N PRO A 150 15.83 -2.68 1.52
CA PRO A 150 14.45 -2.44 1.89
C PRO A 150 13.70 -1.63 0.83
N GLY A 151 12.39 -1.53 1.01
CA GLY A 151 11.50 -0.80 0.13
C GLY A 151 10.94 -1.62 -1.03
N PRO A 152 10.21 -0.97 -1.96
CA PRO A 152 9.71 -1.62 -3.15
C PRO A 152 10.86 -1.98 -4.09
N PHE A 153 10.71 -3.04 -4.86
CA PHE A 153 11.71 -3.52 -5.80
C PHE A 153 11.08 -4.04 -7.10
N ASP A 154 11.87 -4.12 -8.17
CA ASP A 154 11.44 -4.70 -9.46
C ASP A 154 12.01 -6.12 -9.69
N ALA A 155 11.78 -6.67 -10.88
CA ALA A 155 12.26 -8.00 -11.26
C ALA A 155 13.80 -8.15 -11.24
N ALA A 156 14.54 -7.04 -11.33
CA ALA A 156 16.00 -7.03 -11.22
C ALA A 156 16.48 -6.80 -9.77
N GLY A 157 15.56 -6.66 -8.82
CA GLY A 157 15.87 -6.35 -7.42
C GLY A 157 16.30 -4.89 -7.21
N ARG A 158 16.04 -3.99 -8.17
CA ARG A 158 16.38 -2.57 -8.03
C ARG A 158 15.44 -1.91 -7.01
N PRO A 159 15.95 -1.16 -6.02
CA PRO A 159 15.11 -0.48 -5.04
C PRO A 159 14.43 0.78 -5.60
N TYR A 160 13.26 1.10 -5.06
CA TYR A 160 12.45 2.27 -5.38
C TYR A 160 12.14 3.10 -4.13
N LEU A 161 11.60 4.31 -4.34
CA LEU A 161 11.15 5.17 -3.24
C LEU A 161 10.09 4.44 -2.39
N CYS A 162 10.33 4.39 -1.09
CA CYS A 162 9.33 4.00 -0.10
C CYS A 162 8.30 5.12 0.00
N ARG A 163 7.01 4.77 0.13
CA ARG A 163 5.90 5.73 0.30
C ARG A 163 5.01 5.29 1.44
N GLY A 164 4.22 6.21 1.97
CA GLY A 164 3.30 5.98 3.08
C GLY A 164 3.60 6.87 4.28
N THR A 165 2.80 6.78 5.34
CA THR A 165 2.82 7.78 6.43
C THR A 165 4.21 8.00 7.05
N PHE A 166 4.97 6.92 7.27
CA PHE A 166 6.31 6.98 7.86
C PHE A 166 7.45 7.18 6.85
N PHE A 167 7.13 7.23 5.55
CA PHE A 167 8.06 7.53 4.47
C PHE A 167 7.68 8.79 3.69
N ARG A 168 6.62 9.47 4.15
CA ARG A 168 6.03 10.69 3.59
C ARG A 168 5.41 10.50 2.19
N GLU A 169 4.72 11.53 1.71
CA GLU A 169 4.08 11.51 0.38
C GLU A 169 5.09 11.71 -0.76
N ASP A 170 6.13 12.51 -0.53
CA ASP A 170 7.27 12.71 -1.43
C ASP A 170 8.17 11.47 -1.53
N GLY A 171 8.07 10.58 -0.54
CA GLY A 171 8.76 9.31 -0.48
C GLY A 171 10.17 9.40 0.13
N ALA A 172 10.76 8.25 0.41
CA ALA A 172 12.09 8.13 1.01
C ALA A 172 12.92 7.04 0.32
N GLY A 173 14.24 7.25 0.26
CA GLY A 173 15.17 6.39 -0.47
C GLY A 173 15.34 6.85 -1.93
N PRO A 174 15.47 5.93 -2.91
CA PRO A 174 15.57 4.48 -2.74
C PRO A 174 16.79 4.11 -1.89
N PHE A 175 16.61 3.21 -0.93
CA PHE A 175 17.69 2.77 -0.05
C PHE A 175 18.44 1.61 -0.69
N GLN A 176 19.77 1.66 -0.69
CA GLN A 176 20.64 0.59 -1.19
C GLN A 176 20.98 -0.46 -0.13
N SER A 177 20.68 -0.18 1.14
CA SER A 177 20.86 -1.12 2.24
C SER A 177 19.91 -0.85 3.40
N TYR A 178 19.76 -1.82 4.29
CA TYR A 178 18.91 -1.68 5.45
C TYR A 178 19.51 -0.68 6.46
N ALA A 179 20.84 -0.59 6.48
CA ALA A 179 21.59 0.41 7.22
C ALA A 179 21.29 1.84 6.74
N GLU A 180 21.14 2.06 5.43
CA GLU A 180 20.74 3.39 4.91
C GLU A 180 19.32 3.78 5.34
N MET A 181 18.38 2.84 5.32
CA MET A 181 17.03 3.10 5.86
C MET A 181 17.09 3.42 7.35
N ALA A 182 17.88 2.67 8.13
CA ALA A 182 18.06 2.92 9.55
C ALA A 182 18.65 4.32 9.80
N ALA A 183 19.70 4.70 9.06
CA ALA A 183 20.32 6.02 9.15
C ALA A 183 19.34 7.15 8.78
N TRP A 184 18.49 6.93 7.77
CA TRP A 184 17.45 7.90 7.41
C TRP A 184 16.43 8.10 8.55
N PHE A 185 15.96 7.02 9.17
CA PHE A 185 15.07 7.09 10.33
C PHE A 185 15.76 7.74 11.55
N ASP A 186 17.02 7.43 11.80
CA ASP A 186 17.80 8.03 12.89
C ASP A 186 18.07 9.51 12.65
N ARG A 187 18.19 9.94 11.40
CA ARG A 187 18.25 11.35 11.03
C ARG A 187 16.94 12.08 11.34
N ARG A 188 15.78 11.46 11.04
CA ARG A 188 14.46 12.01 11.39
C ARG A 188 14.25 12.08 12.90
N ARG A 189 14.73 11.06 13.61
CA ARG A 189 14.79 11.03 15.08
C ARG A 189 15.62 12.20 15.61
N PHE A 190 16.81 12.44 15.07
CA PHE A 190 17.68 13.56 15.46
C PHE A 190 16.95 14.90 15.31
N ASP A 191 16.36 15.16 14.15
CA ASP A 191 15.61 16.40 13.90
C ASP A 191 14.44 16.57 14.89
N CYS A 192 13.74 15.49 15.24
CA CYS A 192 12.68 15.52 16.26
C CYS A 192 13.19 15.87 17.66
N LEU A 193 14.32 15.29 18.08
CA LEU A 193 14.91 15.58 19.38
C LEU A 193 15.38 17.02 19.46
N ALA A 194 16.05 17.52 18.42
CA ALA A 194 16.53 18.89 18.34
C ALA A 194 15.36 19.89 18.34
N ALA A 195 14.28 19.58 17.61
CA ALA A 195 13.08 20.39 17.61
C ALA A 195 12.40 20.44 18.98
N TYR A 196 12.24 19.30 19.65
CA TYR A 196 11.67 19.27 20.99
C TYR A 196 12.50 20.10 21.97
N HIS A 197 13.82 19.92 21.97
CA HIS A 197 14.74 20.68 22.82
C HIS A 197 14.62 22.19 22.57
N ASN A 198 14.59 22.60 21.30
CA ASN A 198 14.45 24.00 20.91
C ASN A 198 13.10 24.60 21.32
N GLU A 199 12.00 23.87 21.08
CA GLU A 199 10.63 24.34 21.33
C GLU A 199 10.29 24.41 22.84
N THR A 200 10.94 23.60 23.67
CA THR A 200 10.71 23.54 25.13
C THR A 200 11.69 24.37 25.96
N GLY A 201 12.66 25.03 25.32
CA GLY A 201 13.65 25.84 26.03
C GLY A 201 14.71 25.02 26.77
N GLY A 202 15.03 23.83 26.25
CA GLY A 202 16.14 23.02 26.74
C GLY A 202 15.76 21.68 27.37
N GLU A 203 14.49 21.27 27.32
CA GLU A 203 14.12 19.95 27.84
C GLU A 203 14.60 18.84 26.90
N MET A 204 15.21 17.80 27.47
CA MET A 204 15.56 16.60 26.73
C MET A 204 14.46 15.56 26.84
N THR A 205 14.18 14.89 25.71
CA THR A 205 13.28 13.75 25.64
C THR A 205 14.01 12.53 25.11
N THR A 206 13.48 11.34 25.38
CA THR A 206 14.07 10.07 24.91
C THR A 206 13.27 9.50 23.76
N CYS A 207 13.95 9.11 22.70
CA CYS A 207 13.40 8.34 21.59
C CYS A 207 14.43 7.25 21.22
N PRO A 208 14.05 5.97 21.17
CA PRO A 208 15.00 4.91 20.79
C PRO A 208 15.46 5.10 19.34
N LYS A 209 16.62 4.52 18.99
CA LYS A 209 17.07 4.42 17.59
C LYS A 209 16.23 3.44 16.78
N PHE A 210 16.39 3.51 15.45
CA PHE A 210 15.82 2.54 14.54
C PHE A 210 16.27 1.11 14.86
N ASP A 211 15.30 0.20 15.00
CA ASP A 211 15.59 -1.21 15.28
C ASP A 211 15.70 -2.02 13.99
N ALA A 212 16.95 -2.22 13.56
CA ALA A 212 17.33 -3.07 12.43
C ALA A 212 17.60 -4.54 12.81
N SER A 213 17.28 -4.98 14.05
CA SER A 213 17.46 -6.37 14.46
C SER A 213 16.44 -7.34 13.85
N HIS A 214 15.32 -6.80 13.35
CA HIS A 214 14.30 -7.58 12.66
C HIS A 214 14.67 -7.77 11.19
N PRO A 215 14.53 -8.98 10.63
CA PRO A 215 14.77 -9.18 9.21
C PRO A 215 13.75 -8.41 8.36
N LEU A 216 14.16 -8.02 7.16
CA LEU A 216 13.25 -7.57 6.12
C LEU A 216 12.36 -8.73 5.68
N VAL A 217 11.08 -8.45 5.53
CA VAL A 217 10.06 -9.35 5.03
C VAL A 217 9.18 -8.60 4.03
N LEU A 218 8.50 -9.32 3.14
CA LEU A 218 7.54 -8.66 2.27
C LEU A 218 6.34 -8.17 3.09
N CYS A 219 6.05 -6.88 2.98
CA CYS A 219 4.95 -6.18 3.61
C CYS A 219 4.09 -5.53 2.51
N HIS A 220 2.79 -5.47 2.74
CA HIS A 220 1.83 -4.74 1.91
C HIS A 220 1.89 -3.24 2.17
N MET A 221 2.15 -2.83 3.42
CA MET A 221 2.23 -1.43 3.86
C MET A 221 0.96 -0.61 3.66
N ASP A 222 -0.20 -1.27 3.53
CA ASP A 222 -1.50 -0.57 3.47
C ASP A 222 -2.70 -1.48 3.82
N LEU A 223 -2.60 -2.22 4.93
CA LEU A 223 -3.62 -3.19 5.36
C LEU A 223 -4.82 -2.52 6.05
N HIS A 224 -5.62 -1.77 5.28
CA HIS A 224 -6.89 -1.20 5.73
C HIS A 224 -8.11 -1.91 5.13
N LEU A 225 -9.30 -1.77 5.74
CA LEU A 225 -10.49 -2.51 5.31
C LEU A 225 -10.87 -2.28 3.84
N ARG A 226 -10.72 -1.06 3.30
CA ARG A 226 -11.02 -0.80 1.88
C ARG A 226 -10.10 -1.52 0.88
N ASN A 227 -8.95 -2.04 1.32
CA ASN A 227 -8.03 -2.84 0.50
C ASN A 227 -8.33 -4.35 0.59
N PHE A 228 -9.37 -4.73 1.32
CA PHE A 228 -9.89 -6.08 1.32
C PHE A 228 -11.25 -6.09 0.62
N LEU A 229 -11.42 -6.95 -0.40
CA LEU A 229 -12.72 -7.19 -1.03
C LEU A 229 -13.27 -8.54 -0.58
N VAL A 230 -14.58 -8.61 -0.38
CA VAL A 230 -15.30 -9.86 -0.13
C VAL A 230 -16.18 -10.19 -1.32
N ASP A 231 -15.84 -11.27 -2.03
CA ASP A 231 -16.63 -11.72 -3.18
C ASP A 231 -17.96 -12.36 -2.75
N LYS A 232 -18.85 -12.58 -3.72
CA LYS A 232 -20.17 -13.20 -3.50
C LYS A 232 -20.13 -14.61 -2.88
N LYS A 233 -19.01 -15.32 -2.98
CA LYS A 233 -18.79 -16.65 -2.38
C LYS A 233 -18.17 -16.54 -0.98
N GLY A 234 -17.94 -15.34 -0.47
CA GLY A 234 -17.27 -15.10 0.79
C GLY A 234 -15.76 -15.34 0.70
N GLY A 235 -15.14 -15.19 -0.47
CA GLY A 235 -13.71 -15.12 -0.59
C GLY A 235 -13.17 -13.74 -0.25
N LEU A 236 -12.07 -13.68 0.51
CA LEU A 236 -11.37 -12.43 0.82
C LEU A 236 -10.26 -12.21 -0.22
N TRP A 237 -10.21 -11.03 -0.82
CA TRP A 237 -9.20 -10.60 -1.79
C TRP A 237 -8.43 -9.40 -1.25
N LEU A 238 -7.15 -9.30 -1.58
CA LEU A 238 -6.28 -8.19 -1.17
C LEU A 238 -5.86 -7.38 -2.41
N ILE A 239 -6.12 -6.09 -2.37
CA ILE A 239 -5.88 -5.14 -3.47
C ILE A 239 -4.98 -3.99 -3.01
N ASP A 240 -4.58 -3.15 -3.97
CA ASP A 240 -3.75 -1.96 -3.77
C ASP A 240 -2.34 -2.25 -3.23
N TRP A 241 -1.45 -2.63 -4.14
CA TRP A 241 -0.09 -3.06 -3.79
C TRP A 241 0.94 -1.94 -4.00
N ALA A 242 0.49 -0.68 -4.09
CA ALA A 242 1.33 0.46 -4.49
C ALA A 242 2.51 0.71 -3.54
N ASN A 243 2.33 0.43 -2.24
CA ASN A 243 3.32 0.63 -1.19
C ASN A 243 4.06 -0.66 -0.78
N ALA A 244 3.74 -1.79 -1.41
CA ALA A 244 4.29 -3.09 -1.04
C ALA A 244 5.81 -3.16 -1.30
N GLY A 245 6.51 -3.90 -0.44
CA GLY A 245 7.97 -3.99 -0.51
C GLY A 245 8.59 -4.71 0.67
N ALA A 246 9.92 -4.71 0.74
CA ALA A 246 10.69 -5.33 1.80
C ALA A 246 10.84 -4.39 3.00
N TYR A 247 10.25 -4.71 4.14
CA TYR A 247 10.29 -3.87 5.34
C TYR A 247 10.38 -4.75 6.59
N PRO A 248 10.84 -4.22 7.74
CA PRO A 248 10.61 -4.90 9.01
C PRO A 248 9.12 -5.06 9.29
N ALA A 249 8.71 -6.23 9.80
CA ALA A 249 7.30 -6.53 10.08
C ALA A 249 6.62 -5.56 11.07
N TRP A 250 7.41 -4.86 11.90
CA TRP A 250 6.87 -3.87 12.82
C TRP A 250 6.38 -2.60 12.11
N LEU A 251 6.88 -2.27 10.91
CA LEU A 251 6.38 -1.16 10.10
C LEU A 251 4.98 -1.45 9.55
N GLU A 252 4.72 -2.67 9.09
CA GLU A 252 3.37 -3.10 8.69
C GLU A 252 2.37 -2.95 9.85
N TYR A 253 2.77 -3.35 11.05
CA TYR A 253 1.95 -3.15 12.26
C TYR A 253 1.69 -1.67 12.50
N ALA A 254 2.74 -0.84 12.44
CA ALA A 254 2.62 0.59 12.70
C ALA A 254 1.70 1.26 11.68
N GLN A 255 1.80 0.91 10.39
CA GLN A 255 0.97 1.47 9.33
C GLN A 255 -0.50 1.06 9.50
N LEU A 256 -0.78 -0.20 9.84
CA LEU A 256 -2.15 -0.63 10.17
C LEU A 256 -2.68 0.12 11.40
N ALA A 257 -1.84 0.30 12.43
CA ALA A 257 -2.23 1.02 13.65
C ALA A 257 -2.49 2.51 13.40
N GLU A 258 -1.74 3.15 12.50
CA GLU A 258 -1.91 4.57 12.13
C GLU A 258 -3.30 4.84 11.54
N TRP A 259 -3.87 3.91 10.78
CA TRP A 259 -5.27 4.01 10.33
C TRP A 259 -6.27 4.10 11.49
N GLY A 260 -5.95 3.49 12.65
CA GLY A 260 -6.74 3.63 13.88
C GLY A 260 -6.75 5.05 14.46
N ASP A 261 -5.71 5.83 14.17
CA ASP A 261 -5.52 7.20 14.62
C ASP A 261 -5.91 8.24 13.55
N ALA A 262 -6.56 7.82 12.46
CA ALA A 262 -6.96 8.70 11.36
C ALA A 262 -7.72 9.93 11.89
N ALA A 263 -7.37 11.12 11.37
CA ALA A 263 -7.95 12.39 11.81
C ALA A 263 -9.47 12.45 11.57
N ARG A 264 -9.90 11.86 10.46
CA ARG A 264 -11.29 11.68 10.07
C ARG A 264 -11.84 10.42 10.73
N GLU A 265 -12.82 10.58 11.62
CA GLU A 265 -13.43 9.47 12.35
C GLU A 265 -14.10 8.46 11.41
N ASP A 266 -14.66 8.94 10.29
CA ASP A 266 -15.25 8.11 9.24
C ASP A 266 -14.23 7.24 8.48
N PHE A 267 -12.94 7.56 8.57
CA PHE A 267 -11.86 6.74 8.01
C PHE A 267 -11.23 5.79 9.02
N ARG A 268 -11.64 5.83 10.30
CA ARG A 268 -11.09 4.93 11.30
C ARG A 268 -11.68 3.54 11.11
N PRO A 269 -10.85 2.49 11.08
CA PRO A 269 -11.32 1.13 10.99
C PRO A 269 -12.07 0.74 12.28
N PRO A 270 -12.94 -0.28 12.22
CA PRO A 270 -13.63 -0.80 13.38
C PRO A 270 -12.65 -1.16 14.51
N LYS A 271 -12.98 -0.83 15.77
CA LYS A 271 -12.11 -1.09 16.93
C LYS A 271 -11.61 -2.55 16.99
N LEU A 272 -12.45 -3.50 16.58
CA LEU A 272 -12.10 -4.91 16.52
C LEU A 272 -10.92 -5.20 15.57
N TRP A 273 -10.83 -4.51 14.42
CA TRP A 273 -9.73 -4.64 13.48
C TRP A 273 -8.39 -4.25 14.10
N ILE A 274 -8.35 -3.06 14.74
CA ILE A 274 -7.16 -2.54 15.43
C ILE A 274 -6.81 -3.43 16.63
N TRP A 275 -7.80 -3.87 17.41
CA TRP A 275 -7.58 -4.72 18.58
C TRP A 275 -6.92 -6.06 18.19
N PHE A 276 -7.25 -6.61 17.03
CA PHE A 276 -6.64 -7.84 16.50
C PHE A 276 -5.37 -7.60 15.66
N ALA A 277 -4.86 -6.38 15.52
CA ALA A 277 -3.60 -6.11 14.82
C ALA A 277 -2.41 -6.93 15.36
N PRO A 278 -2.22 -7.09 16.70
CA PRO A 278 -1.15 -7.93 17.23
C PRO A 278 -1.32 -9.41 16.87
N PHE A 279 -2.56 -9.88 16.82
CA PHE A 279 -2.88 -11.22 16.37
C PHE A 279 -2.59 -11.39 14.88
N MET A 280 -2.87 -10.41 14.02
CA MET A 280 -2.62 -10.53 12.59
C MET A 280 -1.12 -10.46 12.24
N ILE A 281 -0.44 -9.41 12.70
CA ILE A 281 0.92 -9.06 12.25
C ILE A 281 1.98 -9.54 13.25
N GLY A 282 1.77 -9.26 14.52
CA GLY A 282 2.71 -9.54 15.61
C GLY A 282 2.67 -8.45 16.69
N HIS A 283 3.26 -8.74 17.85
CA HIS A 283 3.27 -7.84 18.99
C HIS A 283 4.31 -6.72 18.82
N TYR A 284 3.98 -5.73 17.98
CA TYR A 284 4.88 -4.62 17.62
C TYR A 284 4.39 -3.24 18.11
N ARG A 285 3.42 -3.20 19.02
CA ARG A 285 2.83 -1.96 19.54
C ARG A 285 3.86 -0.94 20.01
N ARG A 286 4.95 -1.39 20.63
CA ARG A 286 6.03 -0.51 21.13
C ARG A 286 6.66 0.36 20.04
N TYR A 287 6.81 -0.15 18.81
CA TYR A 287 7.41 0.61 17.71
C TYR A 287 6.52 1.76 17.26
N LYS A 288 5.19 1.59 17.33
CA LYS A 288 4.25 2.69 17.12
C LYS A 288 4.33 3.69 18.27
N THR A 289 4.05 3.25 19.50
CA THR A 289 3.81 4.18 20.62
C THR A 289 5.06 4.78 21.26
N MET A 290 6.19 4.06 21.26
CA MET A 290 7.43 4.50 21.93
C MET A 290 8.47 5.05 20.95
N TYR A 291 8.27 4.88 19.64
CA TYR A 291 9.22 5.30 18.61
C TYR A 291 8.55 6.21 17.57
N LEU A 292 7.70 5.67 16.69
CA LEU A 292 7.14 6.46 15.58
C LEU A 292 6.23 7.61 16.04
N ASP A 293 5.42 7.42 17.09
CA ASP A 293 4.55 8.49 17.62
C ASP A 293 5.35 9.62 18.28
N LYS A 294 6.49 9.29 18.89
CA LYS A 294 7.42 10.30 19.42
C LYS A 294 8.06 11.12 18.31
N MET A 295 8.15 10.57 17.10
CA MET A 295 8.68 11.24 15.92
C MET A 295 7.58 11.89 15.05
N ARG A 296 6.36 12.07 15.56
CA ARG A 296 5.24 12.69 14.81
C ARG A 296 5.62 14.06 14.22
N TRP A 297 6.49 14.82 14.91
CA TRP A 297 7.01 16.09 14.41
C TRP A 297 7.69 15.97 13.04
N ALA A 298 8.42 14.88 12.77
CA ALA A 298 9.12 14.65 11.49
C ALA A 298 8.15 14.24 10.37
N TRP A 299 7.08 13.51 10.68
CA TRP A 299 6.14 13.02 9.66
C TRP A 299 5.29 14.14 9.06
N CYS A 300 5.05 15.22 9.82
CA CYS A 300 4.23 16.35 9.40
C CYS A 300 4.99 17.47 8.66
N ARG A 301 6.31 17.35 8.42
CA ARG A 301 7.14 18.43 7.84
C ARG A 301 7.98 17.97 6.64
N PRO A 302 8.27 18.87 5.66
CA PRO A 302 9.07 18.57 4.46
C PRO A 302 10.27 17.66 4.71
N SER A 303 10.61 16.80 3.74
CA SER A 303 11.79 15.94 3.82
C SER A 303 13.07 16.77 3.60
N CYS A 304 13.46 17.52 4.62
CA CYS A 304 14.75 18.20 4.70
C CYS A 304 15.38 18.00 6.07
N ASP A 305 16.68 18.23 6.11
CA ASP A 305 17.45 18.27 7.33
C ASP A 305 17.20 19.61 8.02
N PHE A 306 16.57 19.59 9.20
CA PHE A 306 16.15 20.82 9.88
C PHE A 306 17.21 21.38 10.84
N TYR A 307 18.06 20.51 11.38
CA TYR A 307 19.09 20.88 12.35
C TYR A 307 20.46 20.35 11.92
N ASP A 308 21.51 21.14 12.09
CA ASP A 308 22.88 20.66 11.83
C ASP A 308 23.21 19.45 12.70
N LEU A 309 24.02 18.50 12.19
CA LEU A 309 24.40 17.29 12.93
C LEU A 309 25.13 17.58 14.24
N ASP A 310 25.75 18.76 14.37
CA ASP A 310 26.47 19.23 15.55
C ASP A 310 25.60 20.08 16.50
N TYR A 311 24.27 20.12 16.30
CA TYR A 311 23.34 20.91 17.13
C TYR A 311 23.52 20.67 18.63
N PHE A 312 23.57 19.41 19.05
CA PHE A 312 23.75 19.04 20.45
C PHE A 312 25.20 19.20 20.92
N ASP A 313 26.18 18.91 20.06
CA ASP A 313 27.60 19.09 20.35
C ASP A 313 27.93 20.56 20.67
N LYS A 314 27.37 21.49 19.89
CA LYS A 314 27.47 22.95 20.12
C LYS A 314 26.91 23.38 21.48
N LEU A 315 26.00 22.60 22.06
CA LEU A 315 25.38 22.82 23.36
C LEU A 315 26.04 22.02 24.49
N GLY A 316 27.05 21.19 24.17
CA GLY A 316 27.69 20.28 25.12
C GLY A 316 26.76 19.18 25.61
N LEU A 317 25.76 18.79 24.81
CA LEU A 317 24.78 17.75 25.13
C LEU A 317 25.12 16.47 24.38
N GLU A 318 25.10 15.35 25.08
CA GLU A 318 25.24 14.03 24.46
C GLU A 318 23.87 13.42 24.12
N ILE A 319 23.78 12.87 22.92
CA ILE A 319 22.64 12.13 22.37
C ILE A 319 23.17 10.78 21.89
N ASP A 320 22.43 9.72 22.17
CA ASP A 320 22.76 8.36 21.76
C ASP A 320 22.72 8.18 20.24
#